data_AF-A0A6G1HI81-F1
#
_entry.id   AF-A0A6G1HI81-F1
#
_cell.length_a   1.000
_cell.length_b   1.000
_cell.length_c   1.000
_cell.angle_alpha   90.00
_cell.angle_beta   90.00
_cell.angle_gamma   90.00
#
_symmetry.space_group_name_H-M   'P 1'
#
loop_
_entity.id
_entity.type
_entity.pdbx_description
1 polymer ?
#
loop_
_entity_poly.entity_id
_entity_poly.type
_entity_poly.pdbx_seq_one_letter_code
_entity_poly.pdbx_strand_id
1 'polypeptide(L)'
;MTFSLGCNSEYNINLLPPSVSVYPKKASGDAPYSTPEGTLRRAIQIPAGFTYGRKQPVILVPGTGTKGCLTFTGNFIKLLSGTSYADPVWLNIPHFLLDDVQTNAEYVAYAINYISAISGKKNVAVIGWSQGNILSQWALKYWPSTRSVVSDLISMSPDFHGSAGSTLLCVDGCAPAIIQQDYNSQLIAALRSNGGDSGYVPTTSIYSAADQVVQPQSGTGASAYLKDARNVGVTNNELQVICPNVGNVTHEGVLYNGLAVALALDALQNAGPGQTSRLNLNTVCNQTAAPGLTLADIVSTENTIPIATIAIMLYPNKVIAEPALMAYAST
;
A
#
# COMPACT_ATOMS: atom_id res chain seq x y z
N MET A 1 -21.97 14.17 -3.53
CA MET A 1 -22.35 12.96 -4.30
C MET A 1 -21.07 12.35 -4.85
N THR A 2 -20.91 11.02 -4.72
CA THR A 2 -19.83 10.27 -5.34
C THR A 2 -20.40 9.38 -6.44
N PHE A 3 -19.73 9.31 -7.60
CA PHE A 3 -20.15 8.45 -8.71
C PHE A 3 -18.93 7.76 -9.32
N SER A 4 -19.06 6.49 -9.69
CA SER A 4 -17.98 5.65 -10.22
C SER A 4 -18.45 4.93 -11.48
N LEU A 5 -17.54 4.81 -12.46
CA LEU A 5 -17.77 4.08 -13.72
C LEU A 5 -17.40 2.59 -13.63
N GLY A 6 -17.11 2.08 -12.44
CA GLY A 6 -16.70 0.71 -12.20
C GLY A 6 -15.63 0.65 -11.11
N CYS A 7 -15.50 -0.52 -10.48
CA CYS A 7 -14.67 -0.71 -9.29
C CYS A 7 -13.18 -0.34 -9.50
N ASN A 8 -12.66 -0.49 -10.72
CA ASN A 8 -11.29 -0.14 -11.14
C ASN A 8 -11.20 1.19 -11.93
N SER A 9 -12.23 2.05 -11.84
CA SER A 9 -12.25 3.33 -12.55
C SER A 9 -11.21 4.31 -12.03
N GLU A 10 -10.55 5.00 -12.95
CA GLU A 10 -9.62 6.12 -12.70
C GLU A 10 -10.31 7.48 -12.87
N TYR A 11 -11.63 7.50 -13.08
CA TYR A 11 -12.42 8.67 -13.44
C TYR A 11 -13.60 8.85 -12.47
N ASN A 12 -13.37 8.63 -11.18
CA ASN A 12 -14.40 8.78 -10.16
C ASN A 12 -14.74 10.25 -9.93
N ILE A 13 -16.02 10.51 -9.71
CA ILE A 13 -16.53 11.85 -9.43
C ILE A 13 -16.65 11.99 -7.91
N ASN A 14 -15.73 12.73 -7.31
CA ASN A 14 -15.68 12.98 -5.87
C ASN A 14 -15.91 14.47 -5.59
N LEU A 15 -17.16 14.84 -5.27
CA LEU A 15 -17.59 16.25 -5.20
C LEU A 15 -17.53 16.87 -3.81
N LEU A 16 -17.28 16.09 -2.76
CA LEU A 16 -17.25 16.62 -1.40
C LEU A 16 -15.98 17.46 -1.21
N PRO A 17 -16.11 18.77 -0.91
CA PRO A 17 -14.94 19.60 -0.67
C PRO A 17 -14.27 19.18 0.63
N PRO A 18 -12.92 19.19 0.70
CA PRO A 18 -12.22 18.90 1.94
C PRO A 18 -12.48 20.02 2.97
N SER A 19 -12.64 19.66 4.24
CA SER A 19 -12.90 20.63 5.32
C SER A 19 -11.73 21.59 5.60
N VAL A 20 -10.54 21.27 5.07
CA VAL A 20 -9.33 22.09 5.07
C VAL A 20 -8.68 22.00 3.70
N SER A 21 -7.93 23.02 3.29
CA SER A 21 -7.19 22.92 2.03
C SER A 21 -6.12 21.83 2.12
N VAL A 22 -6.10 20.95 1.12
CA VAL A 22 -5.12 19.86 0.98
C VAL A 22 -4.27 19.98 -0.29
N TYR A 23 -4.60 20.97 -1.14
CA TYR A 23 -3.95 21.25 -2.42
C TYR A 23 -3.93 22.77 -2.67
N PRO A 24 -2.87 23.37 -3.24
CA PRO A 24 -1.64 22.72 -3.75
C PRO A 24 -0.71 22.23 -2.64
N LYS A 25 -0.98 22.59 -1.39
CA LYS A 25 -0.16 22.21 -0.23
C LYS A 25 -1.02 22.19 1.04
N LYS A 26 -0.90 21.16 1.89
CA LYS A 26 -1.59 21.11 3.19
C LYS A 26 -0.77 21.78 4.29
N ALA A 27 0.55 21.57 4.32
CA ALA A 27 1.47 22.22 5.26
C ALA A 27 2.77 22.65 4.57
N SER A 28 3.44 23.69 5.05
CA SER A 28 4.64 24.30 4.43
C SER A 28 5.82 23.35 4.20
N GLY A 29 5.89 22.22 4.90
CA GLY A 29 6.92 21.18 4.72
C GLY A 29 6.61 20.12 3.66
N ASP A 30 5.42 20.13 3.06
CA ASP A 30 5.05 19.14 2.04
C ASP A 30 5.80 19.38 0.71
N ALA A 31 6.09 18.32 -0.02
CA ALA A 31 6.51 18.40 -1.41
C ALA A 31 5.41 19.00 -2.30
N PRO A 32 5.77 19.69 -3.40
CA PRO A 32 4.79 20.13 -4.39
C PRO A 32 4.20 18.92 -5.13
N TYR A 33 2.91 18.98 -5.46
CA TYR A 33 2.31 18.05 -6.42
C TYR A 33 2.66 18.47 -7.85
N SER A 34 3.07 17.52 -8.69
CA SER A 34 3.18 17.70 -10.14
C SER A 34 1.88 17.35 -10.86
N THR A 35 1.03 16.54 -10.23
CA THR A 35 -0.24 16.08 -10.76
C THR A 35 -1.39 17.05 -10.40
N PRO A 36 -2.24 17.45 -11.37
CA PRO A 36 -3.40 18.29 -11.07
C PRO A 36 -4.36 17.65 -10.07
N GLU A 37 -4.93 18.46 -9.17
CA GLU A 37 -5.83 17.98 -8.11
C GLU A 37 -6.99 17.11 -8.64
N GLY A 38 -7.61 17.53 -9.75
CA GLY A 38 -8.71 16.78 -10.36
C GLY A 38 -8.31 15.36 -10.77
N THR A 39 -7.07 15.19 -11.23
CA THR A 39 -6.51 13.88 -11.60
C THR A 39 -6.19 13.03 -10.38
N LEU A 40 -5.63 13.62 -9.32
CA LEU A 40 -5.39 12.94 -8.04
C LEU A 40 -6.70 12.45 -7.42
N ARG A 41 -7.71 13.34 -7.36
CA ARG A 41 -8.98 13.06 -6.69
C ARG A 41 -9.81 11.99 -7.39
N ARG A 42 -9.79 11.93 -8.72
CA ARG A 42 -10.59 10.95 -9.49
C ARG A 42 -10.06 9.51 -9.41
N ALA A 43 -8.82 9.31 -8.99
CA ALA A 43 -8.25 7.98 -8.76
C ALA A 43 -8.82 7.30 -7.50
N ILE A 44 -9.49 8.06 -6.62
CA ILE A 44 -10.01 7.55 -5.36
C ILE A 44 -11.41 6.96 -5.57
N GLN A 45 -11.55 5.66 -5.34
CA GLN A 45 -12.85 5.01 -5.32
C GLN A 45 -13.44 5.08 -3.91
N ILE A 46 -14.52 5.84 -3.77
CA ILE A 46 -15.29 5.95 -2.53
C ILE A 46 -16.62 5.18 -2.70
N PRO A 47 -16.80 4.02 -2.04
CA PRO A 47 -18.04 3.26 -2.12
C PRO A 47 -19.24 4.03 -1.61
N ALA A 48 -20.44 3.71 -2.11
CA ALA A 48 -21.68 4.37 -1.68
C ALA A 48 -21.97 4.21 -0.17
N GLY A 49 -21.47 3.15 0.46
CA GLY A 49 -21.62 2.89 1.90
C GLY A 49 -20.61 3.61 2.81
N PHE A 50 -19.67 4.38 2.25
CA PHE A 50 -18.67 5.11 3.02
C PHE A 50 -19.34 6.14 3.95
N THR A 51 -18.97 6.16 5.23
CA THR A 51 -19.72 6.91 6.26
C THR A 51 -19.12 8.27 6.61
N TYR A 52 -18.06 8.70 5.93
CA TYR A 52 -17.44 10.03 6.09
C TYR A 52 -17.07 10.35 7.54
N GLY A 53 -16.38 9.41 8.19
CA GLY A 53 -15.79 9.61 9.52
C GLY A 53 -16.58 9.02 10.68
N ARG A 54 -17.75 8.41 10.48
CA ARG A 54 -18.39 7.64 11.57
C ARG A 54 -17.54 6.42 11.93
N LYS A 55 -17.00 5.73 10.93
CA LYS A 55 -15.98 4.67 11.08
C LYS A 55 -14.60 5.19 10.69
N GLN A 56 -13.54 4.44 11.00
CA GLN A 56 -12.19 4.79 10.55
C GLN A 56 -12.08 4.56 9.04
N PRO A 57 -11.74 5.59 8.24
CA PRO A 57 -11.45 5.36 6.83
C PRO A 57 -10.19 4.50 6.68
N VAL A 58 -10.23 3.50 5.80
CA VAL A 58 -9.09 2.64 5.48
C VAL A 58 -8.77 2.78 4.00
N ILE A 59 -7.60 3.33 3.68
CA ILE A 59 -7.15 3.55 2.31
C ILE A 59 -6.36 2.31 1.86
N LEU A 60 -6.88 1.61 0.84
CA LEU A 60 -6.24 0.45 0.25
C LEU A 60 -5.40 0.89 -0.96
N VAL A 61 -4.09 0.66 -0.90
CA VAL A 61 -3.12 1.07 -1.93
C VAL A 61 -2.61 -0.18 -2.66
N PRO A 62 -2.94 -0.35 -3.95
CA PRO A 62 -2.60 -1.56 -4.72
C PRO A 62 -1.09 -1.66 -5.02
N GLY A 63 -0.71 -2.77 -5.64
CA GLY A 63 0.65 -3.10 -6.05
C GLY A 63 0.94 -2.83 -7.53
N THR A 64 2.16 -3.15 -7.94
CA THR A 64 2.61 -2.98 -9.33
C THR A 64 1.77 -3.78 -10.31
N GLY A 65 1.41 -3.17 -11.44
CA GLY A 65 0.66 -3.83 -12.50
C GLY A 65 -0.82 -4.04 -12.17
N THR A 66 -1.32 -3.46 -11.08
CA THR A 66 -2.71 -3.69 -10.64
C THR A 66 -3.46 -2.40 -10.32
N LYS A 67 -4.72 -2.57 -9.89
CA LYS A 67 -5.62 -1.50 -9.45
C LYS A 67 -6.22 -1.88 -8.10
N GLY A 68 -6.80 -0.91 -7.39
CA GLY A 68 -7.34 -1.12 -6.05
C GLY A 68 -8.38 -2.23 -6.00
N CYS A 69 -9.41 -2.18 -6.84
CA CYS A 69 -10.44 -3.22 -6.77
C CYS A 69 -9.94 -4.59 -7.25
N LEU A 70 -9.13 -4.62 -8.32
CA LEU A 70 -8.49 -5.84 -8.79
C LEU A 70 -7.72 -6.53 -7.66
N THR A 71 -6.96 -5.76 -6.87
CA THR A 71 -6.14 -6.27 -5.77
C THR A 71 -7.00 -6.72 -4.59
N PHE A 72 -7.97 -5.91 -4.19
CA PHE A 72 -8.58 -6.02 -2.87
C PHE A 72 -9.97 -6.65 -2.82
N THR A 73 -10.62 -6.89 -3.97
CA THR A 73 -11.99 -7.47 -4.00
C THR A 73 -12.07 -8.85 -3.36
N GLY A 74 -11.02 -9.66 -3.51
CA GLY A 74 -10.91 -11.00 -2.90
C GLY A 74 -10.34 -11.00 -1.48
N ASN A 75 -10.17 -9.85 -0.84
CA ASN A 75 -9.58 -9.78 0.51
C ASN A 75 -10.10 -8.56 1.28
N PHE A 76 -9.33 -7.47 1.40
CA PHE A 76 -9.62 -6.37 2.32
C PHE A 76 -10.87 -5.55 1.97
N ILE A 77 -11.28 -5.45 0.70
CA ILE A 77 -12.60 -4.84 0.39
C ILE A 77 -13.70 -5.69 1.03
N LYS A 78 -13.65 -7.01 0.85
CA LYS A 78 -14.64 -7.94 1.39
C LYS A 78 -14.60 -8.01 2.92
N LEU A 79 -13.40 -8.08 3.51
CA LEU A 79 -13.20 -8.21 4.95
C LEU A 79 -13.62 -6.96 5.73
N LEU A 80 -13.47 -5.77 5.14
CA LEU A 80 -13.74 -4.49 5.82
C LEU A 80 -15.12 -3.92 5.51
N SER A 81 -15.69 -4.24 4.35
CA SER A 81 -17.02 -3.73 3.96
C SER A 81 -18.10 -4.21 4.91
N GLY A 82 -18.89 -3.27 5.44
CA GLY A 82 -20.00 -3.59 6.35
C GLY A 82 -19.59 -3.82 7.81
N THR A 83 -18.29 -3.81 8.13
CA THR A 83 -17.84 -3.84 9.53
C THR A 83 -18.27 -2.58 10.29
N SER A 84 -18.32 -2.65 11.62
CA SER A 84 -18.70 -1.51 12.46
C SER A 84 -17.55 -0.50 12.68
N TYR A 85 -16.30 -0.90 12.40
CA TYR A 85 -15.11 -0.12 12.77
C TYR A 85 -14.37 0.50 11.58
N ALA A 86 -14.44 -0.10 10.38
CA ALA A 86 -13.71 0.34 9.20
C ALA A 86 -14.61 0.74 8.03
N ASP A 87 -14.13 1.69 7.23
CA ASP A 87 -14.73 2.12 5.96
C ASP A 87 -13.66 2.08 4.85
N PRO A 88 -13.62 1.02 4.02
CA PRO A 88 -12.61 0.90 2.97
C PRO A 88 -12.88 1.86 1.81
N VAL A 89 -11.81 2.52 1.36
CA VAL A 89 -11.69 3.21 0.06
C VAL A 89 -10.43 2.68 -0.62
N TRP A 90 -10.35 2.73 -1.93
CA TRP A 90 -9.16 2.22 -2.63
C TRP A 90 -8.72 3.13 -3.76
N LEU A 91 -7.44 3.04 -4.09
CA LEU A 91 -6.83 3.83 -5.13
C LEU A 91 -6.75 3.03 -6.43
N ASN A 92 -7.21 3.64 -7.51
CA ASN A 92 -6.99 3.19 -8.87
C ASN A 92 -6.02 4.18 -9.52
N ILE A 93 -4.74 4.06 -9.16
CA ILE A 93 -3.68 4.90 -9.71
C ILE A 93 -3.54 4.58 -11.22
N PRO A 94 -3.42 5.59 -12.10
CA PRO A 94 -3.34 5.39 -13.53
C PRO A 94 -2.22 4.44 -13.98
N HIS A 95 -2.42 3.87 -15.17
CA HIS A 95 -1.47 2.96 -15.80
C HIS A 95 -0.99 1.82 -14.91
N PHE A 96 -1.84 1.35 -14.00
CA PHE A 96 -1.57 0.19 -13.15
C PHE A 96 -0.32 0.33 -12.27
N LEU A 97 -0.01 1.54 -11.80
CA LEU A 97 1.20 1.83 -10.99
C LEU A 97 2.53 1.53 -11.72
N LEU A 98 2.53 1.61 -13.06
CA LEU A 98 3.72 1.36 -13.87
C LEU A 98 4.49 2.64 -14.23
N ASP A 99 3.87 3.81 -14.05
CA ASP A 99 4.53 5.12 -14.18
C ASP A 99 5.55 5.37 -13.04
N ASP A 100 6.27 6.49 -13.10
CA ASP A 100 7.21 6.92 -12.05
C ASP A 100 6.58 6.82 -10.64
N VAL A 101 7.23 6.05 -9.77
CA VAL A 101 6.82 5.81 -8.37
C VAL A 101 6.66 7.12 -7.60
N GLN A 102 7.43 8.17 -7.92
CA GLN A 102 7.33 9.48 -7.28
C GLN A 102 5.99 10.16 -7.59
N THR A 103 5.55 10.06 -8.85
CA THR A 103 4.24 10.56 -9.30
C THR A 103 3.11 9.68 -8.76
N ASN A 104 3.29 8.35 -8.72
CA ASN A 104 2.32 7.44 -8.13
C ASN A 104 2.10 7.74 -6.62
N ALA A 105 3.16 8.12 -5.89
CA ALA A 105 3.09 8.45 -4.48
C ALA A 105 2.27 9.73 -4.19
N GLU A 106 2.17 10.65 -5.15
CA GLU A 106 1.31 11.84 -5.03
C GLU A 106 -0.16 11.45 -4.80
N TYR A 107 -0.63 10.38 -5.47
CA TYR A 107 -2.00 9.88 -5.28
C TYR A 107 -2.25 9.40 -3.86
N VAL A 108 -1.26 8.75 -3.24
CA VAL A 108 -1.35 8.29 -1.85
C VAL A 108 -1.33 9.47 -0.88
N ALA A 109 -0.39 10.41 -1.06
CA ALA A 109 -0.31 11.62 -0.23
C ALA A 109 -1.60 12.45 -0.29
N TYR A 110 -2.14 12.64 -1.49
CA TYR A 110 -3.40 13.33 -1.70
C TYR A 110 -4.57 12.58 -1.08
N ALA A 111 -4.67 11.26 -1.30
CA ALA A 111 -5.76 10.45 -0.77
C ALA A 111 -5.80 10.46 0.76
N ILE A 112 -4.66 10.32 1.44
CA ILE A 112 -4.57 10.40 2.91
C ILE A 112 -5.18 11.71 3.41
N ASN A 113 -4.72 12.82 2.85
CA ASN A 113 -5.14 14.14 3.28
C ASN A 113 -6.61 14.43 2.91
N TYR A 114 -7.02 14.09 1.69
CA TYR A 114 -8.38 14.30 1.19
C TYR A 114 -9.40 13.45 1.96
N ILE A 115 -9.17 12.16 2.12
CA ILE A 115 -10.08 11.25 2.84
C ILE A 115 -10.23 11.65 4.30
N SER A 116 -9.11 12.00 4.97
CA SER A 116 -9.18 12.54 6.33
C SER A 116 -10.02 13.83 6.38
N ALA A 117 -9.77 14.77 5.45
CA ALA A 117 -10.45 16.07 5.44
C ALA A 117 -11.96 15.96 5.17
N ILE A 118 -12.42 15.08 4.27
CA ILE A 118 -13.86 14.85 4.02
C ILE A 118 -14.51 13.99 5.10
N SER A 119 -13.72 13.34 5.96
CA SER A 119 -14.18 12.52 7.08
C SER A 119 -14.11 13.26 8.41
N GLY A 120 -14.25 14.59 8.40
CA GLY A 120 -14.23 15.40 9.61
C GLY A 120 -12.89 15.44 10.33
N LYS A 121 -11.77 15.36 9.59
CA LYS A 121 -10.39 15.27 10.12
C LYS A 121 -10.11 14.00 10.91
N LYS A 122 -10.91 12.95 10.73
CA LYS A 122 -10.62 11.64 11.32
C LYS A 122 -9.33 11.08 10.74
N ASN A 123 -8.52 10.44 11.58
CA ASN A 123 -7.33 9.74 11.13
C ASN A 123 -7.75 8.54 10.27
N VAL A 124 -6.96 8.28 9.23
CA VAL A 124 -7.13 7.16 8.31
C VAL A 124 -6.11 6.08 8.63
N ALA A 125 -6.46 4.82 8.38
CA ALA A 125 -5.46 3.76 8.26
C ALA A 125 -5.11 3.54 6.79
N VAL A 126 -3.92 3.04 6.51
CA VAL A 126 -3.47 2.69 5.16
C VAL A 126 -3.12 1.21 5.13
N ILE A 127 -3.68 0.46 4.18
CA ILE A 127 -3.24 -0.90 3.87
C ILE A 127 -2.58 -0.86 2.50
N GLY A 128 -1.25 -1.05 2.46
CA GLY A 128 -0.48 -1.12 1.23
C GLY A 128 -0.16 -2.57 0.87
N TRP A 129 -0.21 -2.89 -0.42
CA TRP A 129 0.30 -4.17 -0.94
C TRP A 129 1.43 -3.93 -1.93
N SER A 130 2.51 -4.72 -1.85
CA SER A 130 3.64 -4.62 -2.79
C SER A 130 4.17 -3.17 -2.85
N GLN A 131 4.41 -2.63 -4.05
CA GLN A 131 4.77 -1.22 -4.32
C GLN A 131 3.90 -0.19 -3.60
N GLY A 132 2.62 -0.49 -3.31
CA GLY A 132 1.75 0.42 -2.57
C GLY A 132 2.34 0.84 -1.22
N ASN A 133 3.25 0.03 -0.67
CA ASN A 133 4.01 0.34 0.53
C ASN A 133 5.17 1.32 0.27
N ILE A 134 5.90 1.20 -0.83
CA ILE A 134 6.85 2.23 -1.28
C ILE A 134 6.11 3.56 -1.45
N LEU A 135 4.95 3.57 -2.12
CA LEU A 135 4.17 4.78 -2.33
C LEU A 135 3.72 5.41 -1.02
N SER A 136 3.26 4.60 -0.07
CA SER A 136 2.82 5.06 1.25
C SER A 136 3.98 5.62 2.07
N GLN A 137 5.12 4.94 2.09
CA GLN A 137 6.31 5.40 2.81
C GLN A 137 6.92 6.66 2.16
N TRP A 138 6.91 6.76 0.83
CA TRP A 138 7.32 7.96 0.08
C TRP A 138 6.39 9.14 0.39
N ALA A 139 5.08 8.92 0.40
CA ALA A 139 4.08 9.93 0.79
C ALA A 139 4.31 10.41 2.23
N LEU A 140 4.53 9.50 3.18
CA LEU A 140 4.84 9.84 4.57
C LEU A 140 6.16 10.61 4.69
N LYS A 141 7.18 10.27 3.89
CA LYS A 141 8.47 10.96 3.88
C LYS A 141 8.35 12.39 3.35
N TYR A 142 7.79 12.58 2.17
CA TYR A 142 7.85 13.86 1.44
C TYR A 142 6.61 14.75 1.57
N TRP A 143 5.49 14.23 2.09
CA TRP A 143 4.34 15.03 2.53
C TRP A 143 4.13 14.84 4.04
N PRO A 144 4.96 15.46 4.91
CA PRO A 144 4.90 15.25 6.35
C PRO A 144 3.51 15.53 6.97
N SER A 145 2.68 16.35 6.32
CA SER A 145 1.30 16.62 6.76
C SER A 145 0.39 15.38 6.79
N THR A 146 0.79 14.30 6.11
CA THR A 146 0.10 12.99 6.13
C THR A 146 0.31 12.27 7.46
N ARG A 147 1.48 12.40 8.10
CA ARG A 147 1.85 11.66 9.32
C ARG A 147 0.91 11.90 10.49
N SER A 148 0.39 13.13 10.62
CA SER A 148 -0.51 13.48 11.72
C SER A 148 -1.94 12.96 11.55
N VAL A 149 -2.28 12.43 10.38
CA VAL A 149 -3.62 11.93 10.05
C VAL A 149 -3.63 10.47 9.63
N VAL A 150 -2.49 9.78 9.65
CA VAL A 150 -2.41 8.33 9.47
C VAL A 150 -2.27 7.70 10.86
N SER A 151 -3.20 6.82 11.24
CA SER A 151 -3.09 6.08 12.49
C SER A 151 -2.12 4.91 12.36
N ASP A 152 -2.19 4.20 11.23
CA ASP A 152 -1.45 2.96 10.99
C ASP A 152 -1.13 2.80 9.51
N LEU A 153 0.09 2.35 9.23
CA LEU A 153 0.47 1.76 7.94
C LEU A 153 0.56 0.24 8.12
N ILE A 154 -0.36 -0.48 7.50
CA ILE A 154 -0.39 -1.94 7.48
C ILE A 154 0.14 -2.38 6.12
N SER A 155 1.31 -3.01 6.14
CA SER A 155 2.08 -3.28 4.94
C SER A 155 2.11 -4.77 4.63
N MET A 156 1.40 -5.15 3.57
CA MET A 156 1.28 -6.52 3.07
C MET A 156 2.32 -6.75 1.97
N SER A 157 3.26 -7.67 2.19
CA SER A 157 4.39 -7.94 1.28
C SER A 157 5.11 -6.68 0.78
N PRO A 158 5.53 -5.76 1.69
CA PRO A 158 6.19 -4.55 1.26
C PRO A 158 7.60 -4.83 0.73
N ASP A 159 8.04 -3.93 -0.14
CA ASP A 159 9.35 -3.90 -0.77
C ASP A 159 10.08 -2.56 -0.47
N PHE A 160 10.18 -2.18 0.81
CA PHE A 160 10.80 -0.92 1.22
C PHE A 160 12.29 -0.80 0.85
N HIS A 161 12.94 -1.91 0.48
CA HIS A 161 14.29 -1.96 -0.07
C HIS A 161 14.32 -2.44 -1.53
N GLY A 162 13.18 -2.40 -2.23
CA GLY A 162 13.05 -2.95 -3.57
C GLY A 162 13.16 -4.48 -3.60
N SER A 163 13.40 -5.04 -4.78
CA SER A 163 13.59 -6.47 -5.00
C SER A 163 14.80 -6.71 -5.89
N ALA A 164 15.58 -7.73 -5.56
CA ALA A 164 16.64 -8.21 -6.43
C ALA A 164 16.02 -8.87 -7.66
N GLY A 165 16.44 -8.45 -8.85
CA GLY A 165 15.96 -9.03 -10.11
C GLY A 165 14.60 -8.52 -10.57
N SER A 166 14.11 -7.38 -10.05
CA SER A 166 12.86 -6.75 -10.52
C SER A 166 12.87 -6.51 -12.04
N THR A 167 14.03 -6.26 -12.61
CA THR A 167 14.25 -5.96 -14.03
C THR A 167 14.44 -7.18 -14.92
N LEU A 168 14.34 -8.41 -14.40
CA LEU A 168 14.55 -9.64 -15.18
C LEU A 168 13.59 -9.80 -16.38
N LEU A 169 12.41 -9.17 -16.32
CA LEU A 169 11.42 -9.20 -17.41
C LEU A 169 11.61 -8.06 -18.43
N CYS A 170 12.64 -7.22 -18.27
CA CYS A 170 12.92 -6.10 -19.15
C CYS A 170 13.82 -6.51 -20.30
N VAL A 171 13.23 -6.82 -21.45
CA VAL A 171 13.98 -7.19 -22.67
C VAL A 171 14.24 -5.96 -23.56
N ASP A 172 13.23 -5.10 -23.77
CA ASP A 172 13.30 -3.90 -24.63
C ASP A 172 12.81 -2.66 -23.86
N GLY A 173 13.40 -2.43 -22.69
CA GLY A 173 12.99 -1.40 -21.73
C GLY A 173 11.98 -1.92 -20.68
N CYS A 174 11.85 -1.16 -19.60
CA CYS A 174 10.99 -1.48 -18.45
C CYS A 174 9.92 -0.40 -18.27
N ALA A 175 8.82 -0.75 -17.60
CA ALA A 175 8.04 0.27 -16.92
C ALA A 175 8.92 1.03 -15.90
N PRO A 176 8.83 2.37 -15.79
CA PRO A 176 9.58 3.17 -14.81
C PRO A 176 9.57 2.57 -13.40
N ALA A 177 8.39 2.17 -12.92
CA ALA A 177 8.23 1.64 -11.58
C ALA A 177 8.96 0.31 -11.33
N ILE A 178 9.20 -0.48 -12.37
CA ILE A 178 9.93 -1.74 -12.27
C ILE A 178 11.42 -1.49 -12.01
N ILE A 179 12.02 -0.52 -12.73
CA ILE A 179 13.41 -0.11 -12.50
C ILE A 179 13.55 0.51 -11.12
N GLN A 180 12.60 1.37 -10.74
CA GLN A 180 12.64 2.05 -9.44
C GLN A 180 12.44 1.11 -8.25
N GLN A 181 11.83 -0.06 -8.46
CA GLN A 181 11.74 -1.13 -7.44
C GLN A 181 12.95 -2.06 -7.44
N ASP A 182 13.95 -1.87 -8.30
CA ASP A 182 15.20 -2.62 -8.18
C ASP A 182 15.88 -2.32 -6.84
N TYR A 183 16.45 -3.35 -6.23
CA TYR A 183 17.05 -3.28 -4.89
C TYR A 183 18.08 -2.15 -4.73
N ASN A 184 18.81 -1.82 -5.80
CA ASN A 184 19.86 -0.80 -5.79
C ASN A 184 19.47 0.48 -6.56
N SER A 185 18.19 0.70 -6.82
CA SER A 185 17.72 1.88 -7.54
C SER A 185 18.00 3.19 -6.78
N GLN A 186 18.13 4.30 -7.50
CA GLN A 186 18.27 5.63 -6.91
C GLN A 186 17.04 6.00 -6.08
N LEU A 187 15.86 5.58 -6.51
CA LEU A 187 14.60 5.78 -5.80
C LEU A 187 14.60 5.04 -4.45
N ILE A 188 15.01 3.78 -4.40
CA ILE A 188 15.06 3.03 -3.14
C ILE A 188 16.12 3.62 -2.20
N ALA A 189 17.28 4.00 -2.73
CA ALA A 189 18.30 4.71 -1.96
C ALA A 189 17.74 6.02 -1.38
N ALA A 190 17.05 6.81 -2.20
CA ALA A 190 16.41 8.05 -1.79
C ALA A 190 15.23 7.83 -0.83
N LEU A 191 14.46 6.76 -0.96
CA LEU A 191 13.39 6.40 -0.01
C LEU A 191 14.01 6.16 1.37
N ARG A 192 15.05 5.33 1.44
CA ARG A 192 15.66 4.84 2.68
C ARG A 192 16.56 5.85 3.37
N SER A 193 17.13 6.81 2.64
CA SER A 193 17.99 7.86 3.18
C SER A 193 17.30 8.68 4.28
N ASN A 194 18.10 9.37 5.11
CA ASN A 194 17.60 10.33 6.10
C ASN A 194 16.50 9.75 7.04
N GLY A 195 16.66 8.47 7.40
CA GLY A 195 15.75 7.73 8.29
C GLY A 195 14.45 7.29 7.63
N GLY A 196 14.37 7.24 6.30
CA GLY A 196 13.20 6.69 5.59
C GLY A 196 13.14 5.16 5.60
N ASP A 197 14.23 4.50 6.03
CA ASP A 197 14.29 3.08 6.40
C ASP A 197 13.66 2.76 7.77
N SER A 198 13.02 3.75 8.40
CA SER A 198 12.29 3.63 9.66
C SER A 198 10.85 4.08 9.51
N GLY A 199 9.94 3.51 10.30
CA GLY A 199 8.53 3.93 10.34
C GLY A 199 8.37 5.44 10.60
N TYR A 200 7.40 6.06 9.93
CA TYR A 200 6.97 7.44 10.19
C TYR A 200 5.71 7.54 11.07
N VAL A 201 4.94 6.45 11.11
CA VAL A 201 3.70 6.25 11.87
C VAL A 201 3.70 4.79 12.37
N PRO A 202 2.81 4.39 13.30
CA PRO A 202 2.65 2.98 13.65
C PRO A 202 2.60 2.09 12.41
N THR A 203 3.52 1.12 12.31
CA THR A 203 3.68 0.32 11.09
C THR A 203 3.68 -1.18 11.38
N THR A 204 2.80 -1.91 10.71
CA THR A 204 2.71 -3.38 10.78
C THR A 204 3.18 -3.96 9.47
N SER A 205 4.45 -4.37 9.39
CA SER A 205 5.01 -5.01 8.19
C SER A 205 4.79 -6.52 8.25
N ILE A 206 4.19 -7.12 7.22
CA ILE A 206 3.81 -8.53 7.17
C ILE A 206 4.29 -9.12 5.85
N TYR A 207 5.12 -10.17 5.90
CA TYR A 207 5.80 -10.70 4.72
C TYR A 207 6.14 -12.18 4.85
N SER A 208 6.41 -12.82 3.72
CA SER A 208 6.71 -14.24 3.61
C SER A 208 8.12 -14.44 3.08
N ALA A 209 8.89 -15.34 3.70
CA ALA A 209 10.17 -15.80 3.16
C ALA A 209 10.05 -16.41 1.76
N ALA A 210 8.88 -16.99 1.45
CA ALA A 210 8.57 -17.66 0.19
C ALA A 210 8.01 -16.72 -0.89
N ASP A 211 8.07 -15.40 -0.69
CA ASP A 211 7.63 -14.40 -1.66
C ASP A 211 8.38 -14.56 -3.00
N GLN A 212 7.64 -14.82 -4.07
CA GLN A 212 8.20 -15.09 -5.39
C GLN A 212 8.51 -13.83 -6.21
N VAL A 213 8.17 -12.64 -5.71
CA VAL A 213 8.31 -11.35 -6.41
C VAL A 213 9.36 -10.48 -5.73
N VAL A 214 9.31 -10.41 -4.41
CA VAL A 214 10.21 -9.59 -3.59
C VAL A 214 11.23 -10.49 -2.93
N GLN A 215 12.52 -10.26 -3.20
CA GLN A 215 13.61 -10.92 -2.50
C GLN A 215 14.76 -9.95 -2.23
N PRO A 216 15.47 -10.07 -1.09
CA PRO A 216 15.22 -11.01 0.02
C PRO A 216 13.98 -10.65 0.86
N GLN A 217 13.28 -11.65 1.42
CA GLN A 217 12.14 -11.47 2.36
C GLN A 217 12.27 -12.29 3.66
N SER A 218 13.48 -12.44 4.19
CA SER A 218 13.72 -13.12 5.47
C SER A 218 14.66 -12.36 6.39
N GLY A 219 14.38 -12.46 7.69
CA GLY A 219 15.18 -11.87 8.77
C GLY A 219 15.26 -10.34 8.68
N THR A 220 16.26 -9.77 9.35
CA THR A 220 16.49 -8.32 9.36
C THR A 220 17.00 -7.76 8.03
N GLY A 221 17.37 -8.65 7.09
CA GLY A 221 17.73 -8.29 5.72
C GLY A 221 16.54 -8.24 4.75
N ALA A 222 15.34 -8.64 5.19
CA ALA A 222 14.13 -8.60 4.36
C ALA A 222 13.88 -7.19 3.82
N SER A 223 13.46 -7.09 2.56
CA SER A 223 13.05 -5.81 1.95
C SER A 223 11.88 -5.18 2.71
N ALA A 224 11.00 -6.01 3.25
CA ALA A 224 9.89 -5.62 4.10
C ALA A 224 10.27 -5.02 5.46
N TYR A 225 11.52 -5.17 5.90
CA TYR A 225 11.94 -4.79 7.25
C TYR A 225 12.07 -3.26 7.39
N LEU A 226 11.36 -2.68 8.35
CA LEU A 226 11.52 -1.30 8.78
C LEU A 226 12.04 -1.20 10.21
N LYS A 227 12.91 -0.22 10.44
CA LYS A 227 13.37 0.16 11.78
C LYS A 227 12.32 1.03 12.49
N ASP A 228 12.53 1.26 13.78
CA ASP A 228 11.69 2.17 14.59
C ASP A 228 12.50 3.29 15.24
N ALA A 229 13.37 3.97 14.47
CA ALA A 229 14.21 5.05 15.00
C ALA A 229 13.43 6.24 15.60
N ARG A 230 12.13 6.34 15.29
CA ARG A 230 11.23 7.40 15.77
C ARG A 230 10.36 6.98 16.95
N ASN A 231 10.45 5.73 17.41
CA ASN A 231 9.60 5.15 18.45
C ASN A 231 8.10 5.36 18.16
N VAL A 232 7.70 5.17 16.90
CA VAL A 232 6.30 5.24 16.46
C VAL A 232 5.57 3.90 16.65
N GLY A 233 6.31 2.83 16.93
CA GLY A 233 5.81 1.47 17.01
C GLY A 233 5.87 0.79 15.65
N VAL A 234 6.86 -0.07 15.45
CA VAL A 234 6.98 -0.91 14.25
C VAL A 234 7.03 -2.40 14.64
N THR A 235 6.20 -3.23 13.99
CA THR A 235 6.32 -4.69 14.04
C THR A 235 6.68 -5.24 12.66
N ASN A 236 7.67 -6.13 12.61
CA ASN A 236 8.09 -6.82 11.40
C ASN A 236 7.73 -8.30 11.56
N ASN A 237 6.75 -8.76 10.79
CA ASN A 237 6.05 -10.03 10.99
C ASN A 237 6.35 -10.96 9.81
N GLU A 238 7.45 -11.72 9.92
CA GLU A 238 7.76 -12.80 8.97
C GLU A 238 6.87 -14.01 9.28
N LEU A 239 6.04 -14.41 8.30
CA LEU A 239 5.01 -15.43 8.51
C LEU A 239 5.61 -16.77 8.95
N GLN A 240 6.72 -17.20 8.35
CA GLN A 240 7.38 -18.47 8.65
C GLN A 240 8.08 -18.47 10.02
N VAL A 241 8.47 -17.30 10.54
CA VAL A 241 9.05 -17.18 11.88
C VAL A 241 7.96 -17.28 12.95
N ILE A 242 6.80 -16.66 12.72
CA ILE A 242 5.69 -16.68 13.67
C ILE A 242 4.92 -18.00 13.61
N CYS A 243 4.69 -18.52 12.40
CA CYS A 243 3.96 -19.75 12.12
C CYS A 243 4.84 -20.70 11.26
N PRO A 244 5.69 -21.53 11.88
CA PRO A 244 6.60 -22.42 11.13
C PRO A 244 5.93 -23.36 10.13
N ASN A 245 4.65 -23.70 10.34
CA ASN A 245 3.88 -24.62 9.50
C ASN A 245 3.04 -23.91 8.42
N VAL A 246 3.17 -22.59 8.25
CA VAL A 246 2.35 -21.82 7.30
C VAL A 246 2.64 -22.17 5.82
N GLY A 247 3.78 -22.81 5.56
CA GLY A 247 4.18 -23.25 4.22
C GLY A 247 4.58 -22.08 3.31
N ASN A 248 4.43 -22.31 2.00
CA ASN A 248 4.75 -21.34 0.97
C ASN A 248 3.60 -20.36 0.80
N VAL A 249 3.73 -19.17 1.38
CA VAL A 249 2.81 -18.05 1.16
C VAL A 249 3.40 -17.16 0.09
N THR A 250 2.70 -17.02 -1.05
CA THR A 250 3.10 -16.17 -2.18
C THR A 250 2.99 -14.68 -1.84
N HIS A 251 3.54 -13.82 -2.71
CA HIS A 251 3.53 -12.36 -2.58
C HIS A 251 2.12 -11.78 -2.36
N GLU A 252 1.17 -12.24 -3.16
CA GLU A 252 -0.26 -11.98 -3.13
C GLU A 252 -0.98 -12.85 -2.08
N GLY A 253 -0.45 -14.04 -1.78
CA GLY A 253 -1.00 -14.95 -0.77
C GLY A 253 -1.05 -14.37 0.64
N VAL A 254 -0.15 -13.43 0.94
CA VAL A 254 -0.14 -12.66 2.19
C VAL A 254 -1.46 -11.87 2.38
N LEU A 255 -2.17 -11.50 1.30
CA LEU A 255 -3.44 -10.75 1.39
C LEU A 255 -4.62 -11.56 1.92
N TYR A 256 -4.58 -12.89 1.81
CA TYR A 256 -5.63 -13.75 2.36
C TYR A 256 -5.15 -14.59 3.55
N ASN A 257 -3.84 -14.72 3.79
CA ASN A 257 -3.29 -15.57 4.84
C ASN A 257 -3.90 -15.29 6.23
N GLY A 258 -4.22 -16.34 6.99
CA GLY A 258 -4.90 -16.22 8.28
C GLY A 258 -4.17 -15.37 9.31
N LEU A 259 -2.86 -15.60 9.51
CA LEU A 259 -2.03 -14.78 10.41
C LEU A 259 -1.91 -13.34 9.89
N ALA A 260 -1.63 -13.17 8.60
CA ALA A 260 -1.41 -11.87 8.00
C ALA A 260 -2.63 -10.95 8.14
N VAL A 261 -3.81 -11.46 7.78
CA VAL A 261 -5.06 -10.73 7.95
C VAL A 261 -5.36 -10.49 9.42
N ALA A 262 -5.10 -11.47 10.32
CA ALA A 262 -5.32 -11.26 11.75
C ALA A 262 -4.47 -10.11 12.32
N LEU A 263 -3.20 -9.99 11.91
CA LEU A 263 -2.34 -8.87 12.29
C LEU A 263 -2.84 -7.53 11.73
N ALA A 264 -3.29 -7.51 10.48
CA ALA A 264 -3.87 -6.32 9.86
C ALA A 264 -5.14 -5.86 10.59
N LEU A 265 -6.06 -6.78 10.90
CA LEU A 265 -7.29 -6.47 11.62
C LEU A 265 -7.03 -6.09 13.09
N ASP A 266 -6.01 -6.67 13.70
CA ASP A 266 -5.57 -6.29 15.05
C ASP A 266 -5.03 -4.86 15.09
N ALA A 267 -4.21 -4.46 14.10
CA ALA A 267 -3.73 -3.08 13.97
C ALA A 267 -4.89 -2.07 13.79
N LEU A 268 -5.91 -2.39 13.00
CA LEU A 268 -7.06 -1.50 12.80
C LEU A 268 -7.92 -1.29 14.05
N GLN A 269 -7.91 -2.25 14.98
CA GLN A 269 -8.83 -2.25 16.13
C GLN A 269 -8.15 -1.90 17.46
N ASN A 270 -6.83 -1.73 17.45
CA ASN A 270 -6.04 -1.46 18.65
C ASN A 270 -5.11 -0.27 18.43
N ALA A 271 -4.62 0.32 19.52
CA ALA A 271 -3.62 1.37 19.42
C ALA A 271 -2.25 0.80 19.06
N GLY A 272 -1.62 1.41 18.06
CA GLY A 272 -0.29 1.02 17.58
C GLY A 272 -0.33 -0.19 16.63
N PRO A 273 0.84 -0.67 16.19
CA PRO A 273 0.91 -1.70 15.16
C PRO A 273 0.30 -3.03 15.65
N GLY A 274 -0.02 -3.90 14.70
CA GLY A 274 -0.50 -5.26 14.93
C GLY A 274 0.51 -6.08 15.73
N GLN A 275 0.03 -6.83 16.73
CA GLN A 275 0.87 -7.59 17.64
C GLN A 275 0.41 -9.04 17.75
N THR A 276 1.35 -9.97 17.58
CA THR A 276 1.11 -11.41 17.75
C THR A 276 0.68 -11.78 19.17
N SER A 277 1.09 -11.00 20.17
CA SER A 277 0.69 -11.17 21.58
C SER A 277 -0.82 -11.00 21.82
N ARG A 278 -1.54 -10.35 20.89
CA ARG A 278 -3.00 -10.19 20.95
C ARG A 278 -3.77 -11.25 20.16
N LEU A 279 -3.06 -12.18 19.51
CA LEU A 279 -3.65 -13.18 18.63
C LEU A 279 -3.63 -14.57 19.26
N ASN A 280 -4.63 -15.39 18.92
CA ASN A 280 -4.58 -16.83 19.19
C ASN A 280 -3.79 -17.53 18.07
N LEU A 281 -2.47 -17.64 18.25
CA LEU A 281 -1.56 -18.23 17.26
C LEU A 281 -1.90 -19.69 16.92
N ASN A 282 -2.45 -20.46 17.87
CA ASN A 282 -2.89 -21.83 17.60
C ASN A 282 -4.03 -21.89 16.57
N THR A 283 -4.84 -20.84 16.48
CA THR A 283 -5.91 -20.75 15.48
C THR A 283 -5.38 -20.17 14.18
N VAL A 284 -4.77 -18.98 14.23
CA VAL A 284 -4.43 -18.24 13.00
C VAL A 284 -3.29 -18.88 12.21
N CYS A 285 -2.36 -19.58 12.85
CA CYS A 285 -1.31 -20.32 12.16
C CYS A 285 -1.81 -21.55 11.39
N ASN A 286 -3.01 -22.06 11.72
CA ASN A 286 -3.62 -23.20 11.05
C ASN A 286 -4.63 -22.79 9.97
N GLN A 287 -4.77 -21.49 9.71
CA GLN A 287 -5.68 -20.95 8.71
C GLN A 287 -4.93 -20.60 7.43
N THR A 288 -5.17 -21.37 6.37
CA THR A 288 -4.66 -21.03 5.02
C THR A 288 -5.17 -19.67 4.57
N ALA A 289 -6.46 -19.40 4.80
CA ALA A 289 -7.08 -18.12 4.53
C ALA A 289 -7.89 -17.61 5.73
N ALA A 290 -8.00 -16.30 5.84
CA ALA A 290 -8.73 -15.62 6.90
C ALA A 290 -10.22 -15.99 6.90
N PRO A 291 -10.86 -16.07 8.09
CA PRO A 291 -12.30 -16.29 8.18
C PRO A 291 -13.09 -15.26 7.36
N GLY A 292 -14.08 -15.74 6.61
CA GLY A 292 -14.91 -14.92 5.72
C GLY A 292 -14.44 -14.88 4.26
N LEU A 293 -13.24 -15.40 3.97
CA LEU A 293 -12.76 -15.62 2.61
C LEU A 293 -13.11 -17.04 2.12
N THR A 294 -13.44 -17.13 0.85
CA THR A 294 -13.82 -18.36 0.13
C THR A 294 -12.72 -18.74 -0.86
N LEU A 295 -12.79 -19.95 -1.42
CA LEU A 295 -11.87 -20.36 -2.48
C LEU A 295 -11.89 -19.41 -3.69
N ALA A 296 -13.05 -18.85 -4.03
CA ALA A 296 -13.15 -17.87 -5.12
C ALA A 296 -12.37 -16.58 -4.81
N ASP A 297 -12.33 -16.17 -3.54
CA ASP A 297 -11.58 -14.99 -3.10
C ASP A 297 -10.06 -15.24 -3.14
N ILE A 298 -9.64 -16.45 -2.77
CA ILE A 298 -8.24 -16.91 -2.90
C ILE A 298 -7.85 -16.90 -4.37
N VAL A 299 -8.63 -17.56 -5.25
CA VAL A 299 -8.36 -17.57 -6.70
C VAL A 299 -8.36 -16.17 -7.29
N SER A 300 -9.28 -15.30 -6.86
CA SER A 300 -9.27 -13.89 -7.28
C SER A 300 -7.99 -13.17 -6.88
N THR A 301 -7.46 -13.46 -5.69
CA THR A 301 -6.21 -12.85 -5.20
C THR A 301 -5.00 -13.41 -5.95
N GLU A 302 -4.89 -14.73 -6.14
CA GLU A 302 -3.82 -15.38 -6.90
C GLU A 302 -3.77 -14.92 -8.37
N ASN A 303 -4.93 -14.63 -8.99
CA ASN A 303 -4.99 -14.10 -10.36
C ASN A 303 -4.38 -12.69 -10.50
N THR A 304 -4.05 -12.01 -9.40
CA THR A 304 -3.46 -10.68 -9.41
C THR A 304 -2.08 -10.67 -10.08
N ILE A 305 -1.22 -11.66 -9.81
CA ILE A 305 0.13 -11.73 -10.40
C ILE A 305 0.13 -11.99 -11.90
N PRO A 306 -0.65 -12.96 -12.44
CA PRO A 306 -0.78 -13.12 -13.90
C PRO A 306 -1.28 -11.84 -14.60
N ILE A 307 -2.26 -11.14 -14.03
CA ILE A 307 -2.78 -9.90 -14.60
C ILE A 307 -1.72 -8.79 -14.55
N ALA A 308 -1.02 -8.64 -13.43
CA ALA A 308 0.09 -7.69 -13.29
C ALA A 308 1.19 -7.94 -14.32
N THR A 309 1.55 -9.20 -14.54
CA THR A 309 2.55 -9.61 -15.52
C THR A 309 2.14 -9.18 -16.94
N ILE A 310 0.88 -9.38 -17.32
CA ILE A 310 0.35 -8.91 -18.61
C ILE A 310 0.39 -7.39 -18.71
N ALA A 311 -0.01 -6.67 -17.65
CA ALA A 311 0.02 -5.21 -17.63
C ALA A 311 1.45 -4.67 -17.81
N ILE A 312 2.44 -5.27 -17.15
CA ILE A 312 3.86 -4.92 -17.28
C ILE A 312 4.34 -5.16 -18.71
N MET A 313 4.03 -6.32 -19.31
CA MET A 313 4.46 -6.66 -20.67
C MET A 313 3.88 -5.69 -21.71
N LEU A 314 2.61 -5.31 -21.56
CA LEU A 314 1.86 -4.46 -22.48
C LEU A 314 2.02 -2.95 -22.23
N TYR A 315 2.78 -2.56 -21.19
CA TYR A 315 2.95 -1.14 -20.85
C TYR A 315 3.65 -0.39 -22.00
N PRO A 316 3.04 0.71 -22.50
CA PRO A 316 3.52 1.36 -23.72
C PRO A 316 4.72 2.30 -23.50
N ASN A 317 4.87 2.88 -22.30
CA ASN A 317 5.84 3.94 -22.04
C ASN A 317 7.15 3.41 -21.43
N LYS A 318 7.70 2.33 -21.99
CA LYS A 318 8.92 1.71 -21.46
C LYS A 318 10.12 2.66 -21.54
N VAL A 319 10.96 2.61 -20.51
CA VAL A 319 12.21 3.37 -20.37
C VAL A 319 13.39 2.43 -20.20
N ILE A 320 14.58 2.88 -20.58
CA ILE A 320 15.83 2.09 -20.47
C ILE A 320 16.67 2.45 -19.23
N ALA A 321 16.33 3.55 -18.57
CA ALA A 321 17.01 4.04 -17.39
C ALA A 321 15.98 4.45 -16.34
N GLU A 322 16.40 4.43 -15.09
CA GLU A 322 15.59 4.92 -13.98
C GLU A 322 15.24 6.40 -14.19
N PRO A 323 13.98 6.82 -13.99
CA PRO A 323 13.64 8.23 -13.96
C PRO A 323 14.46 8.99 -12.92
N ALA A 324 14.80 10.24 -13.23
CA ALA A 324 15.50 11.10 -12.29
C ALA A 324 14.65 11.37 -11.04
N LEU A 325 15.31 11.47 -9.89
CA LEU A 325 14.66 11.92 -8.66
C LEU A 325 14.09 13.33 -8.84
N MET A 326 12.86 13.54 -8.37
CA MET A 326 12.25 14.84 -8.25
C MET A 326 13.08 15.73 -7.33
N ALA A 327 13.10 17.04 -7.59
CA ALA A 327 13.99 17.98 -6.90
C ALA A 327 13.86 17.95 -5.36
N TYR A 328 12.68 17.63 -4.83
CA TYR A 328 12.45 17.53 -3.39
C TYR A 328 13.06 16.26 -2.74
N ALA A 329 13.46 15.27 -3.53
CA ALA A 329 14.01 13.98 -3.11
C ALA A 329 15.51 13.85 -3.38
N SER A 330 16.11 14.80 -4.10
CA SER A 330 17.52 14.80 -4.49
C SER A 330 18.45 15.43 -3.43
N THR A 331 17.96 15.67 -2.21
CA THR A 331 18.67 16.34 -1.10
C THR A 331 18.67 15.49 0.16
#